data_AF-A0A2T2TCY2-F1
#
_entry.id   AF-A0A2T2TCY2-F1
#
_cell.length_a   1.000
_cell.length_b   1.000
_cell.length_c   1.000
_cell.angle_alpha   90.00
_cell.angle_beta   90.00
_cell.angle_gamma   90.00
#
_symmetry.space_group_name_H-M   'P 1'
#
loop_
_entity.id
_entity.type
_entity.pdbx_description
1 polymer ?
#
loop_
_entity_poly.entity_id
_entity_poly.type
_entity_poly.pdbx_seq_one_letter_code
_entity_poly.pdbx_strand_id
1 'polypeptide(L)'
;MIEKINKLRPLFSRWDKLQYGGLLVMMGFGAVLEMVGIGAVPAFISTLAAPDKVREFPGVEPVLNTFGITTARELVISGAIGFILIFTIRAGFLILLKYVRYRLTERHRVRLGRLLFTKYMQAPYEFHLGRNTAELLRNVNSETRKIISGVINPVLSLILNSMMTVGIAAILIAATPWAALGAIFRSRLSTS
;
A
#
# COMPACT_ATOMS: atom_id res chain seq x y z
N MET A 1 26.61 7.75 -9.32
CA MET A 1 25.20 7.73 -8.81
C MET A 1 25.10 7.39 -7.32
N ILE A 2 25.87 6.41 -6.82
CA ILE A 2 25.83 5.94 -5.41
C ILE A 2 26.25 7.04 -4.40
N GLU A 3 27.19 7.93 -4.75
CA GLU A 3 27.57 9.07 -3.88
C GLU A 3 26.46 10.09 -3.64
N LYS A 4 25.54 10.29 -4.61
CA LYS A 4 24.39 11.20 -4.43
C LYS A 4 23.39 10.66 -3.40
N ILE A 5 23.29 9.33 -3.25
CA ILE A 5 22.41 8.67 -2.29
C ILE A 5 22.95 8.81 -0.86
N ASN A 6 24.28 8.78 -0.68
CA ASN A 6 24.89 8.98 0.64
C ASN A 6 24.70 10.40 1.18
N LYS A 7 24.56 11.42 0.31
CA LYS A 7 24.20 12.79 0.73
C LYS A 7 22.74 12.93 1.20
N LEU A 8 21.88 11.95 0.96
CA LEU A 8 20.49 11.93 1.43
C LEU A 8 20.31 11.23 2.79
N ARG A 9 21.24 10.36 3.20
CA ARG A 9 21.21 9.70 4.53
C ARG A 9 21.09 10.66 5.73
N PRO A 10 21.77 11.83 5.77
CA PRO A 10 21.64 12.75 6.89
C PRO A 10 20.33 13.55 6.92
N LEU A 11 19.49 13.47 5.87
CA LEU A 11 18.19 14.17 5.83
C LEU A 11 17.09 13.45 6.62
N PHE A 12 17.27 12.17 6.95
CA PHE A 12 16.32 11.39 7.74
C PHE A 12 16.74 11.32 9.21
N SER A 13 15.98 11.98 10.07
CA SER A 13 16.10 11.88 11.52
C SER A 13 15.83 10.45 12.00
N ARG A 14 16.33 10.11 13.20
CA ARG A 14 15.99 8.83 13.86
C ARG A 14 14.47 8.66 14.04
N TRP A 15 13.76 9.77 14.29
CA TRP A 15 12.30 9.81 14.40
C TRP A 15 11.58 9.56 13.07
N ASP A 16 12.18 10.01 11.96
CA ASP A 16 11.64 9.78 10.63
C ASP A 16 11.70 8.29 10.31
N LYS A 17 12.85 7.64 10.59
CA LYS A 17 13.00 6.19 10.38
C LYS A 17 11.94 5.37 11.12
N LEU A 18 11.60 5.77 12.35
CA LEU A 18 10.56 5.09 13.13
C LEU A 18 9.16 5.26 12.50
N GLN A 19 8.84 6.48 12.00
CA GLN A 19 7.58 6.76 11.32
C GLN A 19 7.45 5.98 10.00
N TYR A 20 8.52 5.89 9.21
CA TYR A 20 8.55 5.08 7.99
C TYR A 20 8.51 3.57 8.30
N GLY A 21 9.12 3.13 9.42
CA GLY A 21 9.00 1.76 9.91
C GLY A 21 7.55 1.40 10.26
N GLY A 22 6.87 2.27 11.01
CA GLY A 22 5.44 2.12 11.30
C GLY A 22 4.57 2.11 10.04
N LEU A 23 4.88 2.97 9.06
CA LEU A 23 4.21 2.97 7.77
C LEU A 23 4.40 1.64 7.03
N LEU A 24 5.61 1.07 7.00
CA LEU A 24 5.86 -0.24 6.39
C LEU A 24 5.04 -1.36 7.02
N VAL A 25 4.92 -1.36 8.35
CA VAL A 25 4.06 -2.32 9.07
C VAL A 25 2.59 -2.13 8.65
N MET A 26 2.09 -0.90 8.62
CA MET A 26 0.73 -0.61 8.13
C MET A 26 0.52 -1.04 6.67
N MET A 27 1.53 -0.89 5.81
CA MET A 27 1.50 -1.36 4.42
C MET A 27 1.40 -2.89 4.35
N GLY A 28 2.11 -3.60 5.23
CA GLY A 28 1.99 -5.05 5.37
C GLY A 28 0.57 -5.49 5.76
N PHE A 29 -0.02 -4.86 6.77
CA PHE A 29 -1.42 -5.10 7.12
C PHE A 29 -2.38 -4.78 5.96
N GLY A 30 -2.12 -3.70 5.22
CA GLY A 30 -2.89 -3.35 4.02
C GLY A 30 -2.83 -4.42 2.93
N ALA A 31 -1.66 -5.04 2.72
CA ALA A 31 -1.49 -6.14 1.79
C ALA A 31 -2.26 -7.40 2.22
N VAL A 32 -2.27 -7.73 3.52
CA VAL A 32 -3.09 -8.84 4.05
C VAL A 32 -4.59 -8.57 3.84
N LEU A 33 -5.03 -7.34 4.07
CA LEU A 33 -6.43 -6.96 3.92
C LEU A 33 -6.89 -6.97 2.45
N GLU A 34 -6.00 -6.58 1.53
CA GLU A 34 -6.16 -6.78 0.07
C GLU A 34 -6.37 -8.26 -0.26
N MET A 35 -5.49 -9.12 0.26
CA MET A 35 -5.53 -10.56 0.07
C MET A 35 -6.85 -11.18 0.56
N VAL A 36 -7.31 -10.80 1.75
CA VAL A 36 -8.62 -11.20 2.28
C VAL A 36 -9.76 -10.74 1.35
N GLY A 37 -9.68 -9.50 0.86
CA GLY A 37 -10.67 -8.95 -0.07
C GLY A 37 -10.74 -9.70 -1.41
N ILE A 38 -9.61 -10.19 -1.91
CA ILE A 38 -9.55 -11.01 -3.14
C ILE A 38 -10.18 -12.38 -2.92
N GLY A 39 -9.90 -13.03 -1.78
CA GLY A 39 -10.50 -14.32 -1.43
C GLY A 39 -12.00 -14.23 -1.09
N ALA A 40 -12.46 -13.08 -0.59
CA ALA A 40 -13.86 -12.88 -0.20
C ALA A 40 -14.84 -12.94 -1.38
N VAL A 41 -14.42 -12.55 -2.59
CA VAL A 41 -15.27 -12.56 -3.80
C VAL A 41 -15.67 -13.99 -4.21
N PRO A 42 -14.76 -14.91 -4.53
CA PRO A 42 -15.12 -16.28 -4.88
C PRO A 42 -15.80 -17.02 -3.72
N ALA A 43 -15.42 -16.72 -2.47
CA ALA A 43 -16.11 -17.27 -1.30
C ALA A 43 -17.59 -16.87 -1.28
N PHE A 44 -17.91 -15.59 -1.47
CA PHE A 44 -19.28 -15.11 -1.50
C PHE A 44 -20.08 -15.63 -2.71
N ILE A 45 -19.45 -15.69 -3.89
CA ILE A 45 -20.08 -16.28 -5.09
C ILE A 45 -20.42 -17.76 -4.84
N SER A 46 -19.54 -18.51 -4.19
CA SER A 46 -19.78 -19.93 -3.87
C SER A 46 -20.96 -20.10 -2.93
N THR A 47 -21.09 -19.22 -1.94
CA THR A 47 -22.26 -19.18 -1.03
C THR A 47 -23.56 -18.90 -1.78
N LEU A 48 -23.54 -18.07 -2.81
CA LEU A 48 -24.72 -17.76 -3.62
C LEU A 48 -25.07 -18.90 -4.60
N ALA A 49 -24.07 -19.54 -5.18
CA ALA A 49 -24.25 -20.56 -6.22
C ALA A 49 -24.65 -21.93 -5.64
N ALA A 50 -24.08 -22.32 -4.51
CA ALA A 50 -24.29 -23.63 -3.90
C ALA A 50 -24.18 -23.55 -2.36
N PRO A 51 -25.16 -22.95 -1.68
CA PRO A 51 -25.12 -22.75 -0.22
C PRO A 51 -25.01 -24.08 0.55
N ASP A 52 -25.60 -25.16 0.04
CA ASP A 52 -25.56 -26.47 0.68
C ASP A 52 -24.14 -27.05 0.70
N LYS A 53 -23.37 -26.87 -0.38
CA LYS A 53 -21.96 -27.29 -0.45
C LYS A 53 -21.04 -26.50 0.47
N VAL A 54 -21.37 -25.23 0.73
CA VAL A 54 -20.59 -24.38 1.65
C VAL A 54 -20.78 -24.80 3.11
N ARG A 55 -21.94 -25.36 3.45
CA ARG A 55 -22.19 -25.90 4.80
C ARG A 55 -21.40 -27.15 5.13
N GLU A 56 -21.16 -27.99 4.12
CA GLU A 56 -20.40 -29.24 4.27
C GLU A 56 -18.90 -29.00 4.53
N PHE A 57 -18.41 -27.76 4.41
CA PHE A 57 -17.02 -27.45 4.73
C PHE A 57 -16.74 -27.50 6.24
N PRO A 58 -15.75 -28.29 6.70
CA PRO A 58 -15.50 -28.57 8.12
C PRO A 58 -15.08 -27.35 8.96
N GLY A 59 -14.78 -26.20 8.33
CA GLY A 59 -14.49 -24.94 9.02
C GLY A 59 -15.67 -23.98 9.12
N VAL A 60 -16.75 -24.20 8.38
CA VAL A 60 -17.88 -23.26 8.27
C VAL A 60 -18.94 -23.57 9.31
N GLU A 61 -19.20 -24.85 9.56
CA GLU A 61 -20.21 -25.34 10.52
C GLU A 61 -20.13 -24.72 11.93
N PRO A 62 -18.96 -24.63 12.61
CA PRO A 62 -18.88 -24.02 13.93
C PRO A 62 -19.20 -22.52 13.93
N VAL A 63 -18.84 -21.81 12.84
CA VAL A 63 -19.18 -20.39 12.67
C VAL A 63 -20.68 -20.25 12.47
N LEU A 64 -21.29 -21.08 11.62
CA LEU A 64 -22.74 -21.05 11.38
C LEU A 64 -23.54 -21.35 12.64
N ASN A 65 -23.11 -22.33 13.44
CA ASN A 65 -23.77 -22.69 14.70
C ASN A 65 -23.66 -21.57 15.74
N THR A 66 -22.54 -20.85 15.78
CA THR A 66 -22.35 -19.69 16.68
C THR A 66 -23.31 -18.54 16.33
N PHE A 67 -23.56 -18.32 15.04
CA PHE A 67 -24.47 -17.28 14.55
C PHE A 67 -25.93 -17.75 14.36
N GLY A 68 -26.23 -19.02 14.70
CA GLY A 68 -27.58 -19.59 14.58
C GLY A 68 -28.10 -19.70 13.14
N ILE A 69 -27.21 -19.83 12.15
CA ILE A 69 -27.57 -19.86 10.73
C ILE A 69 -28.04 -21.26 10.35
N THR A 70 -29.36 -21.44 10.19
CA THR A 70 -30.00 -22.75 10.00
C THR A 70 -30.61 -22.94 8.61
N THR A 71 -30.83 -21.87 7.84
CA THR A 71 -31.29 -21.96 6.45
C THR A 71 -30.28 -21.48 5.40
N ALA A 72 -30.40 -21.97 4.16
CA ALA A 72 -29.60 -21.48 3.02
C ALA A 72 -29.80 -19.98 2.76
N ARG A 73 -31.02 -19.47 2.98
CA ARG A 73 -31.33 -18.04 2.86
C ARG A 73 -30.58 -17.21 3.91
N GLU A 74 -30.56 -17.65 5.16
CA GLU A 74 -29.79 -17.00 6.23
C GLU A 74 -28.28 -17.03 5.95
N LEU A 75 -27.77 -18.11 5.37
CA LEU A 75 -26.36 -18.22 4.97
C LEU A 75 -26.00 -17.17 3.91
N VAL A 76 -26.85 -16.98 2.89
CA VAL A 76 -26.62 -15.97 1.84
C VAL A 76 -26.70 -14.55 2.42
N ILE A 77 -27.70 -14.27 3.27
CA ILE A 77 -27.86 -12.94 3.89
C ILE A 77 -26.69 -12.61 4.80
N SER A 78 -26.31 -13.52 5.69
CA SER A 78 -25.15 -13.36 6.58
C SER A 78 -23.84 -13.25 5.81
N GLY A 79 -23.67 -14.06 4.75
CA GLY A 79 -22.54 -13.95 3.82
C GLY A 79 -22.47 -12.59 3.13
N ALA A 80 -23.62 -12.02 2.72
CA ALA A 80 -23.68 -10.70 2.11
C ALA A 80 -23.30 -9.59 3.11
N ILE A 81 -23.80 -9.66 4.34
CA ILE A 81 -23.44 -8.73 5.42
C ILE A 81 -21.92 -8.81 5.71
N GLY A 82 -21.38 -10.03 5.84
CA GLY A 82 -19.96 -10.26 6.04
C GLY A 82 -19.10 -9.74 4.89
N PHE A 83 -19.54 -9.96 3.65
CA PHE A 83 -18.88 -9.45 2.45
C PHE A 83 -18.82 -7.92 2.44
N ILE A 84 -19.96 -7.25 2.69
CA ILE A 84 -20.03 -5.78 2.80
C ILE A 84 -19.11 -5.28 3.91
N LEU A 85 -19.12 -5.93 5.07
CA LEU A 85 -18.28 -5.56 6.22
C LEU A 85 -16.78 -5.65 5.87
N ILE A 86 -16.34 -6.76 5.28
CA ILE A 86 -14.95 -6.97 4.84
C ILE A 86 -14.52 -5.86 3.87
N PHE A 87 -15.34 -5.55 2.86
CA PHE A 87 -15.02 -4.50 1.89
C PHE A 87 -15.02 -3.10 2.51
N THR A 88 -15.91 -2.84 3.46
CA THR A 88 -15.97 -1.56 4.18
C THR A 88 -14.74 -1.36 5.05
N ILE A 89 -14.34 -2.38 5.82
CA ILE A 89 -13.12 -2.36 6.64
C ILE A 89 -11.89 -2.21 5.75
N ARG A 90 -11.81 -2.96 4.64
CA ARG A 90 -10.74 -2.86 3.64
C ARG A 90 -10.62 -1.44 3.10
N ALA A 91 -11.72 -0.86 2.61
CA ALA A 91 -11.73 0.48 2.06
C ALA A 91 -11.31 1.53 3.10
N GLY A 92 -11.87 1.46 4.31
CA GLY A 92 -11.52 2.35 5.41
C GLY A 92 -10.03 2.29 5.77
N PHE A 93 -9.47 1.09 5.87
CA PHE A 93 -8.04 0.92 6.15
C PHE A 93 -7.15 1.44 5.01
N LEU A 94 -7.49 1.19 3.74
CA LEU A 94 -6.72 1.70 2.61
C LEU A 94 -6.74 3.23 2.52
N ILE A 95 -7.88 3.85 2.85
CA ILE A 95 -7.99 5.32 2.96
C ILE A 95 -7.09 5.83 4.09
N LEU A 96 -7.12 5.20 5.27
CA LEU A 96 -6.26 5.56 6.39
C LEU A 96 -4.78 5.43 6.02
N LEU A 97 -4.38 4.32 5.39
CA LEU A 97 -3.01 4.09 4.94
C LEU A 97 -2.56 5.19 3.96
N LYS A 98 -3.41 5.53 2.99
CA LYS A 98 -3.13 6.60 2.02
C LYS A 98 -2.98 7.97 2.71
N TYR A 99 -3.85 8.26 3.68
CA TYR A 99 -3.79 9.49 4.48
C TYR A 99 -2.49 9.58 5.29
N VAL A 100 -2.13 8.52 6.02
CA VAL A 100 -0.89 8.48 6.82
C VAL A 100 0.33 8.63 5.93
N ARG A 101 0.39 7.91 4.80
CA ARG A 101 1.46 8.04 3.80
C ARG A 101 1.59 9.47 3.31
N TYR A 102 0.50 10.08 2.86
CA TYR A 102 0.50 11.44 2.35
C TYR A 102 0.95 12.46 3.43
N ARG A 103 0.41 12.34 4.64
CA ARG A 103 0.75 13.22 5.76
C ARG A 103 2.23 13.12 6.14
N LEU A 104 2.80 11.92 6.17
CA LEU A 104 4.22 11.72 6.49
C LEU A 104 5.13 12.32 5.42
N THR A 105 4.83 12.03 4.15
CA THR A 105 5.61 12.53 3.02
C THR A 105 5.55 14.06 2.92
N GLU A 106 4.38 14.67 3.08
CA GLU A 106 4.24 16.13 3.01
C GLU A 106 4.91 16.84 4.20
N ARG A 107 4.85 16.25 5.41
CA ARG A 107 5.62 16.76 6.56
C ARG A 107 7.13 16.77 6.28
N HIS A 108 7.63 15.71 5.65
CA HIS A 108 9.03 15.63 5.23
C HIS A 108 9.37 16.69 4.19
N ARG A 109 8.49 16.92 3.22
CA ARG A 109 8.66 17.98 2.21
C ARG A 109 8.82 19.35 2.88
N VAL A 110 7.92 19.71 3.79
CA VAL A 110 7.97 21.01 4.48
C VAL A 110 9.25 21.15 5.32
N ARG A 111 9.66 20.09 6.01
CA ARG A 111 10.89 20.08 6.82
C ARG A 111 12.14 20.29 5.95
N LEU A 112 12.24 19.60 4.83
CA LEU A 112 13.35 19.74 3.88
C LEU A 112 13.38 21.16 3.29
N GLY A 113 12.23 21.71 2.92
CA GLY A 113 12.12 23.09 2.43
C GLY A 113 12.59 24.11 3.46
N ARG A 114 12.18 23.94 4.73
CA ARG A 114 12.64 24.79 5.85
C ARG A 114 14.16 24.70 6.04
N LEU A 115 14.73 23.49 6.04
CA LEU A 115 16.18 23.30 6.18
C LEU A 115 16.96 24.00 5.06
N LEU A 116 16.52 23.84 3.81
CA LEU A 116 17.16 24.45 2.64
C LEU A 116 17.09 25.98 2.73
N PHE A 117 15.93 26.52 3.10
CA PHE A 117 15.72 27.94 3.28
C PHE A 117 16.61 28.53 4.38
N THR A 118 16.69 27.87 5.54
CA THR A 118 17.58 28.30 6.63
C THR A 118 19.04 28.27 6.20
N LYS A 119 19.47 27.27 5.43
CA LYS A 119 20.84 27.20 4.90
C LYS A 119 21.15 28.31 3.91
N TYR A 120 20.19 28.74 3.09
CA TYR A 120 20.37 29.89 2.22
C TYR A 120 20.49 31.19 3.02
N MET A 121 19.67 31.39 4.06
CA MET A 121 19.75 32.58 4.92
C MET A 121 21.06 32.69 5.72
N GLN A 122 21.72 31.56 6.02
CA GLN A 122 23.00 31.53 6.71
C GLN A 122 24.21 31.59 5.77
N ALA A 123 24.01 31.65 4.46
CA ALA A 123 25.11 31.68 3.50
C ALA A 123 25.79 33.07 3.47
N PRO A 124 27.11 33.13 3.21
CA PRO A 124 27.84 34.40 3.13
C PRO A 124 27.27 35.32 2.04
N TYR A 125 27.46 36.63 2.19
CA TYR A 125 26.90 37.62 1.25
C TYR A 125 27.42 37.43 -0.19
N GLU A 126 28.66 36.95 -0.34
CA GLU A 126 29.26 36.56 -1.62
C GLU A 126 28.45 35.52 -2.39
N PHE A 127 27.80 34.58 -1.68
CA PHE A 127 26.91 33.59 -2.29
C PHE A 127 25.64 34.24 -2.88
N HIS A 128 25.16 35.33 -2.27
CA HIS A 128 23.96 36.04 -2.69
C HIS A 128 24.24 37.00 -3.84
N LEU A 129 25.44 37.59 -3.92
CA LEU A 129 25.85 38.50 -4.99
C LEU A 129 25.80 37.86 -6.39
N GLY A 130 26.06 36.55 -6.49
CA GLY A 130 26.06 35.81 -7.76
C GLY A 130 24.78 35.07 -8.08
N ARG A 131 23.70 35.18 -7.28
CA ARG A 131 22.49 34.36 -7.45
C ARG A 131 21.19 35.16 -7.33
N ASN A 132 20.23 34.79 -8.17
CA ASN A 132 18.90 35.37 -8.13
C ASN A 132 18.09 34.76 -6.97
N THR A 133 17.52 35.61 -6.11
CA THR A 133 16.64 35.19 -5.00
C THR A 133 15.44 34.36 -5.48
N ALA A 134 14.90 34.65 -6.67
CA ALA A 134 13.83 33.86 -7.28
C ALA A 134 14.27 32.43 -7.63
N GLU A 135 15.53 32.23 -8.00
CA GLU A 135 16.10 30.90 -8.23
C GLU A 135 16.23 30.12 -6.93
N LEU A 136 16.69 30.76 -5.85
CA LEU A 136 16.76 30.15 -4.51
C LEU A 136 15.37 29.76 -4.01
N LEU A 137 14.37 30.63 -4.16
CA LEU A 137 12.98 30.34 -3.78
C LEU A 137 12.38 29.20 -4.61
N ARG A 138 12.68 29.18 -5.93
CA ARG A 138 12.27 28.10 -6.83
C ARG A 138 12.92 26.77 -6.43
N ASN A 139 14.16 26.78 -5.99
CA ASN A 139 14.85 25.57 -5.54
C ASN A 139 14.24 25.05 -4.23
N VAL A 140 13.95 25.92 -3.26
CA VAL A 140 13.27 25.53 -2.01
C VAL A 140 11.91 24.88 -2.29
N ASN A 141 11.10 25.44 -3.17
CA ASN A 141 9.74 24.96 -3.42
C ASN A 141 9.66 23.82 -4.44
N SER A 142 10.38 23.92 -5.56
CA SER A 142 10.24 22.98 -6.67
C SER A 142 11.17 21.77 -6.55
N GLU A 143 12.43 21.94 -6.16
CA GLU A 143 13.36 20.80 -6.05
C GLU A 143 12.97 19.89 -4.88
N THR A 144 12.57 20.47 -3.75
CA THR A 144 12.04 19.70 -2.61
C THR A 144 10.77 18.93 -2.99
N ARG A 145 9.89 19.53 -3.79
CA ARG A 145 8.69 18.85 -4.30
C ARG A 145 9.06 17.73 -5.29
N LYS A 146 9.99 17.97 -6.22
CA LYS A 146 10.48 16.97 -7.18
C LYS A 146 11.09 15.75 -6.50
N ILE A 147 11.89 15.94 -5.44
CA ILE A 147 12.46 14.81 -4.68
C ILE A 147 11.35 13.99 -4.01
N ILE A 148 10.36 14.66 -3.43
CA ILE A 148 9.26 14.01 -2.74
C ILE A 148 8.33 13.27 -3.71
N SER A 149 7.85 13.95 -4.75
CA SER A 149 6.91 13.39 -5.72
C SER A 149 7.57 12.47 -6.75
N GLY A 150 8.84 12.71 -7.06
CA GLY A 150 9.60 11.98 -8.09
C GLY A 150 10.48 10.85 -7.57
N VAL A 151 10.77 10.81 -6.26
CA VAL A 151 11.60 9.73 -5.68
C VAL A 151 10.91 9.06 -4.50
N ILE A 152 10.56 9.81 -3.44
CA ILE A 152 10.04 9.20 -2.20
C ILE A 152 8.67 8.55 -2.42
N ASN A 153 7.70 9.26 -3.00
CA ASN A 153 6.37 8.73 -3.28
C ASN A 153 6.40 7.53 -4.25
N PRO A 154 7.16 7.57 -5.36
CA PRO A 154 7.33 6.42 -6.24
C PRO A 154 7.96 5.21 -5.54
N VAL A 155 9.01 5.40 -4.73
CA VAL A 155 9.64 4.30 -3.98
C VAL A 155 8.68 3.68 -2.98
N LEU A 156 7.94 4.48 -2.21
CA LEU A 156 6.92 3.97 -1.29
C LEU A 156 5.80 3.23 -2.04
N SER A 157 5.39 3.74 -3.20
CA SER A 157 4.36 3.09 -4.02
C SER A 157 4.88 1.78 -4.62
N LEU A 158 6.15 1.74 -5.02
CA LEU A 158 6.80 0.55 -5.54
C LEU A 158 6.89 -0.53 -4.46
N ILE A 159 7.27 -0.18 -3.23
CA ILE A 159 7.26 -1.10 -2.09
C ILE A 159 5.85 -1.63 -1.83
N LEU A 160 4.84 -0.74 -1.74
CA LEU A 160 3.44 -1.12 -1.54
C LEU A 160 2.98 -2.12 -2.60
N ASN A 161 3.14 -1.75 -3.87
CA ASN A 161 2.67 -2.52 -5.01
C ASN A 161 3.43 -3.84 -5.11
N SER A 162 4.72 -3.87 -4.76
CA SER A 162 5.50 -5.11 -4.71
C SER A 162 4.97 -6.04 -3.62
N MET A 163 4.72 -5.55 -2.41
CA MET A 163 4.13 -6.34 -1.33
C MET A 163 2.76 -6.91 -1.72
N MET A 164 1.91 -6.07 -2.32
CA MET A 164 0.60 -6.51 -2.84
C MET A 164 0.77 -7.56 -3.94
N THR A 165 1.64 -7.33 -4.92
CA THR A 165 1.87 -8.24 -6.06
C THR A 165 2.39 -9.59 -5.57
N VAL A 166 3.37 -9.60 -4.67
CA VAL A 166 3.92 -10.83 -4.08
C VAL A 166 2.85 -11.58 -3.29
N GLY A 167 2.04 -10.87 -2.50
CA GLY A 167 0.95 -11.48 -1.75
C GLY A 167 -0.12 -12.12 -2.64
N ILE A 168 -0.57 -11.40 -3.68
CA ILE A 168 -1.54 -11.90 -4.65
C ILE A 168 -0.98 -13.10 -5.40
N ALA A 169 0.27 -13.03 -5.86
CA ALA A 169 0.94 -14.13 -6.54
C ALA A 169 1.05 -15.37 -5.64
N ALA A 170 1.40 -15.20 -4.37
CA ALA A 170 1.47 -16.28 -3.40
C ALA A 170 0.10 -16.97 -3.22
N ILE A 171 -0.98 -16.20 -3.10
CA ILE A 171 -2.34 -16.76 -3.01
C ILE A 171 -2.74 -17.50 -4.28
N LEU A 172 -2.47 -16.95 -5.46
CA LEU A 172 -2.82 -17.59 -6.72
C LEU A 172 -2.08 -18.92 -6.93
N ILE A 173 -0.79 -18.96 -6.57
CA ILE A 173 0.01 -20.19 -6.62
C ILE A 173 -0.52 -21.23 -5.62
N ALA A 174 -0.86 -20.80 -4.41
CA ALA A 174 -1.40 -21.70 -3.39
C ALA A 174 -2.81 -22.23 -3.74
N ALA A 175 -3.68 -21.37 -4.27
CA ALA A 175 -5.07 -21.73 -4.59
C ALA A 175 -5.17 -22.61 -5.85
N THR A 176 -4.32 -22.38 -6.84
CA THR A 176 -4.35 -23.12 -8.10
C THR A 176 -2.94 -23.33 -8.66
N PRO A 177 -2.17 -24.32 -8.15
CA PRO A 177 -0.82 -24.62 -8.63
C PRO A 177 -0.76 -24.81 -10.16
N TRP A 178 -1.80 -25.40 -10.75
CA TRP A 178 -1.87 -25.71 -12.18
C TRP A 178 -2.29 -24.52 -13.06
N ALA A 179 -3.17 -23.63 -12.58
CA ALA A 179 -3.60 -22.46 -13.35
C ALA A 179 -2.51 -21.39 -13.45
N ALA A 180 -1.69 -21.24 -12.39
CA ALA A 180 -0.53 -20.34 -12.39
C ALA A 180 0.55 -20.80 -13.38
N LEU A 181 0.84 -22.10 -13.44
CA LEU A 181 1.75 -22.68 -14.44
C LEU A 181 1.23 -22.48 -15.87
N GLY A 182 -0.08 -22.65 -16.10
CA GLY A 182 -0.71 -22.40 -17.40
C GLY A 182 -0.66 -20.93 -17.85
N ALA A 183 -0.82 -19.97 -16.93
CA ALA A 183 -0.76 -18.54 -17.25
C ALA A 183 0.66 -18.09 -17.61
N ILE A 184 1.69 -18.61 -16.94
CA ILE A 184 3.11 -18.34 -17.25
C ILE A 184 3.50 -19.00 -18.58
N PHE A 185 3.00 -20.21 -18.86
CA PHE A 185 3.24 -20.89 -20.13
C PHE A 185 2.57 -20.16 -21.30
N ARG A 186 1.34 -19.65 -21.10
CA ARG A 186 0.59 -18.86 -22.08
C ARG A 186 1.22 -17.49 -22.35
N SER A 187 1.79 -16.82 -21.34
CA SER A 187 2.47 -15.53 -21.56
C SER A 187 3.77 -15.68 -22.35
N ARG A 188 4.47 -16.82 -22.25
CA ARG A 188 5.63 -17.16 -23.11
C ARG A 188 5.27 -17.44 -24.57
N LEU A 189 4.07 -17.94 -24.86
CA LEU A 189 3.60 -18.26 -26.23
C LEU A 189 3.06 -17.04 -27.00
N SER A 190 2.79 -15.91 -26.34
CA SER A 190 2.26 -14.70 -26.98
C SER A 190 3.35 -13.76 -27.52
N THR A 191 4.63 -14.07 -27.29
CA THR A 191 5.79 -13.24 -27.69
C THR A 191 6.69 -13.92 -28.73
N SER A 192 6.22 -15.01 -29.35
CA SER A 192 6.84 -15.70 -30.49
C SER A 192 5.90 -15.69 -31.68
#